data_AF-A0A0Q5TYY9-F1
#
_entry.id   AF-A0A0Q5TYY9-F1
#
_cell.length_a   1.000
_cell.length_b   1.000
_cell.length_c   1.000
_cell.angle_alpha   90.00
_cell.angle_beta   90.00
_cell.angle_gamma   90.00
#
_symmetry.space_group_name_H-M   'P 1'
#
loop_
_entity.id
_entity.type
_entity.pdbx_description
1 polymer ?
#
loop_
_entity_poly.entity_id
_entity_poly.type
_entity_poly.pdbx_seq_one_letter_code
_entity_poly.pdbx_strand_id
1 'polypeptide(L)'
;MECLSWFIHKYLFHGPLWFMHKSHHEQSKSFFEWNDLFAILFAGISLFLMFIDGKNFGIKFFIGVGITTYGIIYFVVHDWFVHRRFKTFKSNNSYLQAVRKAHKIHHKNMGKRNGKAFGLLFVRKKVIQ
;
A
#
# COMPACT_ATOMS: atom_id res chain seq x y z
N MET A 1 -7.58 6.38 -6.84
CA MET A 1 -6.81 6.06 -5.61
C MET A 1 -5.36 5.69 -5.88
N GLU A 2 -5.04 4.82 -6.85
CA GLU A 2 -3.65 4.38 -7.12
C GLU A 2 -2.64 5.53 -7.34
N CYS A 3 -2.97 6.56 -8.12
CA CYS A 3 -2.06 7.71 -8.32
C CYS A 3 -1.76 8.44 -7.00
N LEU A 4 -2.76 8.60 -6.15
CA LEU A 4 -2.62 9.20 -4.83
C LEU A 4 -1.79 8.31 -3.91
N SER A 5 -2.05 7.00 -3.91
CA SER A 5 -1.25 6.02 -3.15
C SER A 5 0.21 6.03 -3.58
N TRP A 6 0.48 6.05 -4.89
CA TRP A 6 1.84 6.18 -5.43
C TRP A 6 2.52 7.48 -4.95
N PHE A 7 1.80 8.59 -4.96
CA PHE A 7 2.32 9.88 -4.50
C PHE A 7 2.63 9.84 -3.00
N ILE A 8 1.70 9.37 -2.18
CA ILE A 8 1.89 9.20 -0.73
C ILE A 8 3.08 8.28 -0.46
N HIS A 9 3.16 7.14 -1.13
CA HIS A 9 4.24 6.19 -0.93
C HIS A 9 5.62 6.81 -1.28
N LYS A 10 5.72 7.47 -2.44
CA LYS A 10 6.99 8.04 -2.89
C LYS A 10 7.42 9.27 -2.09
N TYR A 11 6.51 10.19 -1.79
CA TYR A 11 6.87 11.49 -1.22
C TYR A 11 6.63 11.59 0.28
N LEU A 12 5.68 10.84 0.82
CA LEU A 12 5.38 10.86 2.26
C LEU A 12 6.09 9.72 2.98
N PHE A 13 5.88 8.47 2.56
CA PHE A 13 6.46 7.30 3.23
C PHE A 13 7.97 7.20 2.99
N HIS A 14 8.44 7.39 1.76
CA HIS A 14 9.88 7.54 1.47
C HIS A 14 10.41 8.96 1.74
N GLY A 15 9.63 9.82 2.41
CA GLY A 15 9.98 11.19 2.76
C GLY A 15 10.00 11.41 4.28
N PRO A 16 9.16 12.30 4.84
CA PRO A 16 9.16 12.60 6.27
C PRO A 16 8.73 11.41 7.13
N LEU A 17 7.86 10.52 6.62
CA LEU A 17 7.36 9.36 7.38
C LEU A 17 8.21 8.09 7.19
N TRP A 18 9.44 8.25 6.70
CA TRP A 18 10.37 7.13 6.49
C TRP A 18 10.67 6.35 7.76
N PHE A 19 10.74 7.00 8.93
CA PHE A 19 11.02 6.29 10.17
C PHE A 19 9.96 5.19 10.48
N MET A 20 8.71 5.39 10.07
CA MET A 20 7.65 4.37 10.20
C MET A 20 7.75 3.33 9.08
N HIS A 21 7.91 3.79 7.83
CA HIS A 21 7.93 2.92 6.66
C HIS A 21 9.22 2.08 6.54
N LYS A 22 10.32 2.51 7.16
CA LYS A 22 11.60 1.78 7.20
C LYS A 22 11.43 0.38 7.79
N SER A 23 10.59 0.23 8.82
CA SER A 23 10.28 -1.07 9.44
C SER A 23 9.73 -2.09 8.45
N HIS A 24 9.07 -1.62 7.40
CA HIS A 24 8.49 -2.45 6.36
C HIS A 24 9.50 -2.85 5.26
N HIS A 25 10.54 -2.03 5.05
CA HIS A 25 11.66 -2.35 4.16
C HIS A 25 12.67 -3.30 4.80
N GLU A 26 12.93 -3.12 6.09
CA GLU A 26 13.78 -3.99 6.89
C GLU A 26 12.91 -5.13 7.46
N GLN A 27 12.58 -6.12 6.64
CA GLN A 27 11.72 -7.26 6.99
C GLN A 27 11.90 -7.70 8.45
N SER A 28 10.93 -7.36 9.30
CA SER A 28 10.94 -7.78 10.70
C SER A 28 10.18 -9.10 10.83
N LYS A 29 10.60 -9.96 11.77
CA LYS A 29 9.82 -11.17 12.12
C LYS A 29 8.60 -10.85 13.00
N SER A 30 8.38 -9.58 13.33
CA SER A 30 7.29 -9.16 14.20
C SER A 30 5.95 -9.28 13.48
N PHE A 31 4.91 -9.69 14.21
CA PHE A 31 3.56 -9.70 13.67
C PHE A 31 3.04 -8.27 13.42
N PHE A 32 3.55 -7.27 14.13
CA PHE A 32 3.21 -5.84 13.96
C PHE A 32 4.44 -5.02 13.55
N GLU A 33 4.24 -4.13 12.58
CA GLU A 33 5.24 -3.18 12.06
C GLU A 33 4.77 -1.74 12.31
N TRP A 34 5.70 -0.80 12.47
CA TRP A 34 5.36 0.63 12.57
C TRP A 34 4.57 1.13 11.35
N ASN A 35 4.76 0.48 10.21
CA ASN A 35 4.02 0.74 8.98
C ASN A 35 2.51 0.45 9.11
N ASP A 36 2.08 -0.43 10.01
CA ASP A 36 0.64 -0.75 10.22
C ASP A 36 -0.16 0.44 10.72
N LEU A 37 0.51 1.39 11.38
CA LEU A 37 -0.13 2.63 11.82
C LEU A 37 -0.65 3.46 10.65
N PHE A 38 -0.08 3.32 9.44
CA PHE A 38 -0.66 3.93 8.25
C PHE A 38 -2.03 3.35 7.92
N ALA A 39 -2.19 2.03 8.02
CA ALA A 39 -3.48 1.38 7.78
C ALA A 39 -4.54 1.87 8.77
N ILE A 40 -4.18 1.98 10.06
CA ILE A 40 -5.05 2.52 11.11
C ILE A 40 -5.40 3.98 10.84
N LEU A 41 -4.42 4.81 10.47
CA LEU A 41 -4.63 6.22 10.14
C LEU A 41 -5.61 6.41 8.98
N PHE A 42 -5.38 5.71 7.86
CA PHE A 42 -6.26 5.82 6.69
C PHE A 42 -7.65 5.23 6.94
N ALA A 43 -7.76 4.16 7.73
CA ALA A 43 -9.04 3.64 8.18
C ALA A 43 -9.80 4.69 9.02
N GLY A 44 -9.12 5.35 9.97
CA GLY A 44 -9.69 6.42 10.78
C GLY A 44 -10.18 7.61 9.94
N ILE A 45 -9.35 8.08 8.99
CA ILE A 45 -9.74 9.15 8.05
C ILE A 45 -10.97 8.74 7.23
N SER A 46 -10.97 7.51 6.71
CA SER A 46 -12.08 7.00 5.90
C SER A 46 -13.39 6.95 6.70
N LEU A 47 -13.35 6.34 7.89
CA LEU A 47 -14.51 6.24 8.77
C LEU A 47 -15.03 7.61 9.18
N PHE A 48 -14.13 8.55 9.48
CA PHE A 48 -14.51 9.92 9.79
C PHE A 48 -15.24 10.59 8.62
N LEU A 49 -14.71 10.50 7.39
CA LEU A 49 -15.34 11.07 6.21
C LEU A 49 -16.71 10.45 5.91
N MET A 50 -16.83 9.13 6.07
CA MET A 50 -18.10 8.42 5.90
C MET A 50 -19.11 8.79 7.00
N PHE A 51 -18.65 8.99 8.24
CA PHE A 51 -19.51 9.35 9.36
C PHE A 51 -20.10 10.77 9.19
N ILE A 52 -19.26 11.76 8.87
CA ILE A 52 -19.71 13.16 8.76
C ILE A 52 -20.61 13.43 7.56
N ASP A 53 -20.55 12.60 6.51
CA ASP A 53 -21.27 12.79 5.25
C ASP A 53 -22.24 11.64 4.93
N GLY A 54 -22.42 10.71 5.87
CA GLY A 54 -23.17 9.47 5.67
C GLY A 54 -24.67 9.65 5.47
N LYS A 55 -25.25 10.75 5.96
CA LYS A 55 -26.67 11.07 5.71
C LYS A 55 -26.94 11.60 4.31
N ASN A 56 -25.98 12.31 3.74
CA ASN A 56 -26.14 13.00 2.45
C ASN A 56 -25.55 12.19 1.29
N PHE A 57 -24.75 11.15 1.59
CA PHE A 57 -23.95 10.42 0.60
C PHE A 57 -23.21 11.38 -0.34
N GLY A 58 -22.65 12.44 0.22
CA GLY A 58 -21.93 13.47 -0.54
C GLY A 58 -20.55 13.00 -0.98
N ILE A 59 -19.79 13.92 -1.58
CA ILE A 59 -18.46 13.62 -2.09
C ILE A 59 -17.50 13.10 -1.01
N LYS A 60 -17.62 13.55 0.24
CA LYS A 60 -16.74 13.13 1.33
C LYS A 60 -17.00 11.66 1.69
N PHE A 61 -18.28 11.26 1.70
CA PHE A 61 -18.65 9.87 1.90
C PHE A 61 -17.98 8.96 0.86
N PHE A 62 -18.10 9.30 -0.43
CA PHE A 62 -17.48 8.51 -1.49
C PHE A 62 -15.96 8.53 -1.50
N ILE A 63 -15.32 9.62 -1.05
CA ILE A 63 -13.87 9.64 -0.80
C ILE A 63 -13.51 8.62 0.27
N GLY A 64 -14.24 8.59 1.40
CA GLY A 64 -14.05 7.58 2.44
C GLY A 64 -14.22 6.16 1.89
N VAL A 65 -15.32 5.87 1.19
CA VAL A 65 -15.53 4.57 0.51
C VAL A 65 -14.36 4.21 -0.41
N GLY A 66 -13.84 5.18 -1.17
CA GLY A 66 -12.67 5.01 -2.02
C GLY A 66 -11.39 4.65 -1.24
N ILE A 67 -11.14 5.32 -0.11
CA ILE A 67 -10.01 5.01 0.79
C ILE A 67 -10.16 3.60 1.37
N THR A 68 -11.33 3.24 1.89
CA THR A 68 -11.58 1.90 2.44
C THR A 68 -11.40 0.82 1.38
N THR A 69 -12.03 0.97 0.21
CA THR A 69 -11.97 -0.01 -0.87
C THR A 69 -10.53 -0.21 -1.34
N TYR A 70 -9.79 0.88 -1.54
CA TYR A 70 -8.40 0.79 -1.96
C TYR A 70 -7.51 0.24 -0.84
N GLY A 71 -7.77 0.56 0.43
CA GLY A 71 -7.08 0.00 1.58
C GLY A 71 -7.25 -1.52 1.70
N ILE A 72 -8.45 -2.05 1.43
CA ILE A 72 -8.70 -3.49 1.37
C ILE A 72 -7.90 -4.12 0.23
N ILE A 73 -7.94 -3.53 -0.97
CA ILE A 73 -7.14 -4.01 -2.11
C ILE A 73 -5.66 -4.00 -1.77
N TYR A 74 -5.19 -2.94 -1.11
CA TYR A 74 -3.81 -2.82 -0.66
C TYR A 74 -3.44 -3.97 0.27
N PHE A 75 -4.19 -4.17 1.36
CA PHE A 75 -3.94 -5.26 2.30
C PHE A 75 -3.90 -6.64 1.62
N VAL A 76 -4.86 -6.94 0.74
CA VAL A 76 -4.94 -8.23 0.05
C VAL A 76 -3.74 -8.44 -0.89
N VAL A 77 -3.42 -7.44 -1.71
CA VAL A 77 -2.36 -7.58 -2.72
C VAL A 77 -0.97 -7.46 -2.10
N HIS A 78 -0.77 -6.44 -1.26
CA HIS A 78 0.51 -6.12 -0.65
C HIS A 78 0.85 -7.07 0.49
N ASP A 79 0.15 -6.99 1.61
CA ASP A 79 0.48 -7.72 2.84
C ASP A 79 0.22 -9.22 2.72
N TRP A 80 -0.94 -9.60 2.18
CA TRP A 80 -1.34 -11.00 2.09
C TRP A 80 -0.71 -11.73 0.90
N PHE A 81 -0.77 -11.17 -0.32
CA PHE A 81 -0.28 -11.86 -1.52
C PHE A 81 1.23 -11.66 -1.81
N VAL A 82 1.76 -10.45 -1.60
CA VAL A 82 3.19 -10.16 -1.87
C VAL A 82 4.08 -10.47 -0.67
N HIS A 83 3.79 -9.90 0.50
CA HIS A 83 4.60 -10.09 1.72
C HIS A 83 4.35 -11.43 2.40
N ARG A 84 3.22 -12.08 2.13
CA ARG A 84 2.85 -13.38 2.71
C ARG A 84 2.85 -13.37 4.24
N ARG A 85 2.37 -12.27 4.82
CA ARG A 85 2.26 -12.10 6.28
C ARG A 85 1.33 -13.13 6.94
N PHE A 86 0.40 -13.67 6.15
CA PHE A 86 -0.47 -14.80 6.49
C PHE A 86 -0.28 -15.95 5.49
N LYS A 87 -0.82 -17.14 5.79
CA LYS A 87 -0.88 -18.24 4.84
C LYS A 87 -1.56 -17.75 3.55
N THR A 88 -0.78 -17.69 2.47
CA THR A 88 -1.17 -17.06 1.22
C THR A 88 -1.44 -18.09 0.12
N PHE A 89 -2.04 -17.64 -0.98
CA PHE A 89 -2.26 -18.42 -2.18
C PHE A 89 -1.17 -18.17 -3.24
N LYS A 90 -0.90 -19.18 -4.06
CA LYS A 90 -0.07 -19.05 -5.27
C LYS A 90 -0.99 -18.68 -6.44
N SER A 91 -0.50 -17.84 -7.35
CA SER A 91 -1.23 -17.49 -8.57
C SER A 91 -0.30 -17.54 -9.78
N ASN A 92 -0.80 -18.13 -10.85
CA ASN A 92 -0.13 -18.21 -12.16
C ASN A 92 -0.52 -17.06 -13.09
N ASN A 93 -1.35 -16.12 -12.62
CA ASN A 93 -1.75 -14.96 -13.39
C ASN A 93 -0.54 -14.02 -13.62
N SER A 94 -0.26 -13.72 -14.89
CA SER A 94 0.90 -12.92 -15.32
C SER A 94 0.91 -11.51 -14.72
N TYR A 95 -0.26 -10.89 -14.53
CA TYR A 95 -0.39 -9.58 -13.90
C TYR A 95 -0.05 -9.63 -12.41
N LEU A 96 -0.59 -10.60 -11.66
CA LEU A 96 -0.27 -10.74 -10.23
C LEU A 96 1.21 -11.09 -10.01
N GLN A 97 1.81 -11.86 -10.91
CA GLN A 97 3.25 -12.12 -10.89
C GLN A 97 4.07 -10.86 -11.16
N ALA A 98 3.64 -10.02 -12.12
CA ALA A 98 4.26 -8.73 -12.41
C ALA A 98 4.21 -7.78 -11.20
N VAL A 99 3.05 -7.68 -10.53
CA VAL A 99 2.88 -6.89 -9.30
C VAL A 99 3.85 -7.35 -8.23
N ARG A 100 3.91 -8.67 -7.97
CA ARG A 100 4.85 -9.23 -7.00
C ARG A 100 6.31 -8.95 -7.37
N LYS A 101 6.69 -9.05 -8.64
CA LYS A 101 8.07 -8.76 -9.08
C LYS A 101 8.43 -7.30 -8.89
N ALA A 102 7.54 -6.38 -9.28
CA ALA A 102 7.76 -4.95 -9.14
C ALA A 102 7.93 -4.53 -7.67
N HIS A 103 7.10 -5.08 -6.80
CA HIS A 103 7.16 -4.81 -5.37
C HIS A 103 8.43 -5.38 -4.73
N LYS A 104 8.87 -6.58 -5.14
CA LYS A 104 10.18 -7.11 -4.72
C LYS A 104 11.35 -6.25 -5.19
N ILE A 105 11.28 -5.68 -6.39
CA ILE A 105 12.30 -4.75 -6.91
C ILE A 105 12.32 -3.47 -6.07
N HIS A 106 11.15 -2.97 -5.66
CA HIS A 106 11.03 -1.84 -4.75
C HIS A 106 11.75 -2.11 -3.41
N HIS A 107 11.44 -3.24 -2.76
CA HIS A 107 12.06 -3.64 -1.49
C HIS A 107 13.52 -4.07 -1.56
N LYS A 108 14.04 -4.39 -2.75
CA LYS A 108 15.48 -4.67 -2.92
C LYS A 108 16.34 -3.48 -2.46
N ASN A 109 15.79 -2.27 -2.54
CA ASN A 109 16.41 -1.09 -1.98
C ASN A 109 15.86 -0.83 -0.57
N MET A 110 16.65 -1.16 0.45
CA MET A 110 16.29 -0.94 1.86
C MET A 110 16.44 0.52 2.31
N GLY A 111 16.95 1.40 1.43
CA GLY A 111 17.19 2.81 1.74
C GLY A 111 16.01 3.71 1.38
N LYS A 112 15.96 4.87 2.05
CA LYS A 112 14.98 5.93 1.76
C LYS A 112 15.05 6.43 0.31
N ARG A 113 16.27 6.57 -0.24
CA ARG A 113 16.56 7.15 -1.56
C ARG A 113 16.73 6.06 -2.61
N ASN A 114 16.50 6.38 -3.88
CA ASN A 114 16.65 5.49 -5.05
C ASN A 114 15.63 4.34 -5.15
N GLY A 115 14.52 4.41 -4.41
CA GLY A 115 13.40 3.48 -4.57
C GLY A 115 12.88 3.50 -6.01
N LYS A 116 12.50 2.33 -6.51
CA LYS A 116 11.85 2.16 -7.82
C LYS A 116 10.49 1.52 -7.59
N ALA A 117 9.57 1.66 -8.55
CA ALA A 117 8.27 0.98 -8.54
C ALA A 117 7.43 1.18 -7.24
N PHE A 118 7.10 2.43 -6.90
CA PHE A 118 6.27 2.77 -5.73
C PHE A 118 4.77 2.44 -5.88
N GLY A 119 4.31 1.98 -7.04
CA GLY A 119 2.90 1.67 -7.28
C GLY A 119 2.58 0.23 -6.90
N LEU A 120 1.34 -0.01 -6.48
CA LEU A 120 0.86 -1.34 -6.12
C LEU A 120 0.28 -2.06 -7.34
N LEU A 121 -0.70 -1.44 -8.01
CA LEU A 121 -1.47 -2.06 -9.09
C LEU A 121 -0.95 -1.70 -10.47
N PHE A 122 -0.36 -0.51 -10.64
CA PHE A 122 0.23 -0.11 -11.92
C PHE A 122 1.71 -0.45 -11.99
N VAL A 123 2.01 -1.56 -12.67
CA VAL A 123 3.38 -1.99 -12.93
C VAL A 123 3.85 -1.47 -14.29
N ARG A 124 4.92 -0.69 -14.31
CA ARG A 124 5.59 -0.34 -15.57
C ARG A 124 6.25 -1.58 -16.18
N LYS A 125 5.84 -1.97 -17.38
CA LYS A 125 6.41 -3.12 -18.13
C LYS A 125 7.94 -3.10 -18.20
N LYS A 126 8.54 -1.90 -18.30
CA LYS A 126 10.00 -1.69 -18.36
C LYS A 126 10.76 -2.08 -17.07
N VAL A 127 10.05 -2.28 -15.95
CA VAL A 127 10.62 -2.74 -14.67
C VAL A 127 10.58 -4.28 -14.55
N ILE A 128 9.85 -4.96 -15.45
CA ILE A 128 9.67 -6.42 -15.46
C ILE A 128 10.70 -7.11 -16.38
N GLN A 129 11.37 -6.39 -17.27
CA GLN A 129 12.53 -6.90 -18.03
C GLN A 129 13.75 -6.93 -17.12
#